data_AF-A0A7X6T8Y8-F1
#
_entry.id   AF-A0A7X6T8Y8-F1
#
_cell.length_a   1.000
_cell.length_b   1.000
_cell.length_c   1.000
_cell.angle_alpha   90.00
_cell.angle_beta   90.00
_cell.angle_gamma   90.00
#
_symmetry.space_group_name_H-M   'P 1'
#
loop_
_entity.id
_entity.type
_entity.pdbx_description
1 polymer ?
#
loop_
_entity_poly.entity_id
_entity_poly.type
_entity_poly.pdbx_seq_one_letter_code
_entity_poly.pdbx_strand_id
1 'polypeptide(L)' 'MAKPVTAYVKLQIPAGQATPAPPVGPALGQHGLNIAQFVREF' A
#
# COMPACT_ATOMS: atom_id res chain seq x y z
N MET A 1 -1.49 -13.80 -20.46
CA MET A 1 -2.19 -14.57 -19.41
C MET A 1 -2.34 -13.67 -18.20
N ALA A 2 -3.57 -13.43 -17.72
CA ALA A 2 -3.78 -12.58 -16.55
C ALA A 2 -3.31 -13.31 -15.30
N LYS A 3 -2.44 -12.68 -14.52
CA LYS A 3 -1.99 -13.25 -13.24
C LYS A 3 -3.17 -13.24 -12.26
N PRO A 4 -3.39 -14.31 -11.49
CA PRO A 4 -4.41 -14.31 -10.45
C PRO A 4 -4.10 -13.20 -9.42
N VAL A 5 -5.14 -12.56 -8.90
CA VAL A 5 -4.99 -11.53 -7.87
C VAL A 5 -4.55 -12.20 -6.56
N THR A 6 -3.37 -11.82 -6.07
CA THR A 6 -2.77 -12.41 -4.86
C THR A 6 -3.43 -11.89 -3.57
N ALA A 7 -3.82 -10.61 -3.53
CA ALA A 7 -4.46 -9.99 -2.38
C ALA A 7 -5.20 -8.70 -2.75
N TYR A 8 -6.17 -8.30 -1.93
CA TYR A 8 -6.85 -7.01 -2.02
C TYR A 8 -6.54 -6.20 -0.76
N VAL A 9 -6.06 -4.96 -0.96
CA VAL A 9 -5.75 -4.04 0.12
C VAL A 9 -6.65 -2.81 -0.03
N LYS A 10 -7.46 -2.53 1.00
CA LYS A 10 -8.32 -1.35 1.06
C LYS A 10 -7.79 -0.40 2.12
N LEU A 11 -7.28 0.74 1.67
CA LEU A 11 -6.75 1.80 2.53
C LEU A 11 -7.51 3.09 2.24
N GLN A 12 -7.84 3.84 3.29
CA GLN A 12 -8.38 5.18 3.18
C GLN A 12 -7.32 6.14 3.69
N ILE A 13 -6.82 6.99 2.80
CA ILE A 13 -5.72 7.91 3.09
C ILE A 13 -6.10 9.29 2.55
N PRO A 14 -5.96 10.36 3.34
CA PRO A 14 -6.08 11.72 2.84
C PRO A 14 -4.98 12.00 1.79
N ALA A 15 -5.30 12.74 0.73
CA ALA A 15 -4.34 13.07 -0.32
C ALA A 15 -3.09 13.77 0.26
N GLY A 16 -1.90 13.34 -0.15
CA GLY A 16 -0.62 13.91 0.34
C GLY A 16 -0.28 13.59 1.81
N GLN A 17 -1.07 12.73 2.48
CA GLN A 17 -0.77 12.23 3.84
C GLN A 17 -0.48 10.72 3.85
N ALA A 18 -0.04 10.16 2.72
CA ALA A 18 0.50 8.81 2.73
C ALA A 18 1.75 8.79 3.62
N THR A 19 1.74 7.93 4.65
CA THR A 19 2.89 7.76 5.55
C THR A 19 3.18 6.27 5.73
N PRO A 20 4.43 5.89 6.02
CA PRO A 20 4.78 4.49 6.28
C PRO A 20 4.22 3.95 7.61
N ALA A 21 3.51 4.78 8.37
CA ALA A 21 2.86 4.39 9.62
C ALA A 21 1.67 3.43 9.37
N PRO A 22 1.15 2.76 10.42
CA PRO A 22 -0.14 2.08 10.34
C PRO A 22 -1.21 3.09 9.87
N PRO A 23 -2.06 2.80 8.87
CA PRO A 23 -2.41 1.47 8.30
C PRO A 23 -1.63 1.04 7.05
N VAL A 24 -0.86 1.94 6.41
CA VAL A 24 -0.21 1.72 5.11
C VAL A 24 0.97 0.75 5.23
N GLY A 25 1.83 0.97 6.23
CA GLY A 25 3.02 0.14 6.45
C GLY A 25 2.69 -1.34 6.62
N PRO A 26 1.79 -1.72 7.56
CA PRO A 26 1.36 -3.10 7.74
C PRO A 26 0.66 -3.67 6.50
N ALA A 27 -0.26 -2.91 5.88
CA ALA A 27 -1.05 -3.42 4.77
C ALA A 27 -0.23 -3.68 3.50
N LEU A 28 0.72 -2.80 3.16
CA LEU A 28 1.62 -3.00 2.03
C LEU A 28 2.75 -3.99 2.37
N GLY A 29 3.30 -3.90 3.58
CA GLY A 29 4.39 -4.76 4.04
C GLY A 29 4.00 -6.23 4.14
N GLN A 30 2.76 -6.54 4.55
CA GLN A 30 2.24 -7.92 4.58
C GLN A 30 2.20 -8.59 3.19
N HIS A 31 2.15 -7.79 2.13
CA HIS A 31 2.13 -8.28 0.75
C HIS A 31 3.46 -8.05 0.02
N GLY A 32 4.51 -7.62 0.73
CA GLY A 32 5.82 -7.36 0.14
C GLY A 32 5.85 -6.17 -0.85
N LEU A 33 4.88 -5.25 -0.72
CA LEU A 33 4.78 -4.06 -1.56
C LEU A 33 5.71 -2.95 -1.03
N ASN A 34 6.22 -2.12 -1.93
CA ASN A 34 7.14 -1.05 -1.55
C ASN A 34 6.40 0.14 -0.92
N ILE A 35 6.46 0.24 0.41
CA ILE A 35 5.81 1.30 1.20
C ILE A 35 6.35 2.68 0.84
N ALA A 36 7.67 2.83 0.68
CA ALA A 36 8.30 4.13 0.44
C ALA A 36 8.00 4.68 -0.96
N GLN A 37 7.78 3.79 -1.92
CA GLN A 37 7.30 4.16 -3.26
C GLN A 37 5.84 4.59 -3.20
N PHE A 38 4.99 3.82 -2.53
CA PHE A 38 3.58 4.18 -2.35
C PHE A 38 3.40 5.53 -1.66
N VAL A 39 4.18 5.81 -0.61
CA VAL A 39 4.16 7.10 0.11
C VAL A 39 4.61 8.27 -0.76
N ARG A 40 5.44 8.04 -1.78
CA ARG A 40 5.86 9.10 -2.71
C ARG A 40 4.90 9.32 -3.87
N GLU A 41 4.19 8.27 -4.30
CA GLU A 41 3.27 8.33 -5.44
C GLU A 41 1.84 8.76 -5.05
N PHE A 42 1.51 8.81 -3.75
CA PHE A 42 0.15 9.00 -3.20
C PHE A 42 0.07 10.20 -2.25
#